data_AF-A0A800C813-F1
#
_entry.id   AF-A0A800C813-F1
#
_cell.length_a   1.000
_cell.length_b   1.000
_cell.length_c   1.000
_cell.angle_alpha   90.00
_cell.angle_beta   90.00
_cell.angle_gamma   90.00
#
_symmetry.space_group_name_H-M   'P 1'
#
loop_
_entity.id
_entity.type
_entity.pdbx_description
1 polymer ?
#
loop_
_entity_poly.entity_id
_entity_poly.type
_entity_poly.pdbx_seq_one_letter_code
_entity_poly.pdbx_strand_id
1 'polypeptide(L)'
;MSIFSNECVICGKKFKKGELYLSTSGCAFPQEHRLWKYCDAPMHLLCLESWPDREEFSEAYYVQRREQYDLEGFLILAERDDWFVGFIPPGRYMGIKGAEDLVEIRIRDWPFVLYGKAGQWTEFINGGWLEDNPFLSEEALQRASAVIKEVGEVLPDSETIVDLVSSKGCSGNQVERSFLSEAMATKRKISELSASIFQVLADAFSPDLRAVGILPERFAYSLSVSPEDEPRFLQVIEKLLLTNESFGREAALVILAFRWVRLSYERKGLDQTSWELIIEPNPMFEADDELICKQLISLLTVLCDEGLLAESQLPKA
;
A
#
# COMPACT_ATOMS: atom_id res chain seq x y z
N MET A 1 10.79 -7.81 7.99
CA MET A 1 12.09 -7.17 8.26
C MET A 1 11.85 -5.83 8.95
N SER A 2 12.87 -5.29 9.62
CA SER A 2 12.83 -4.56 10.89
C SER A 2 11.71 -3.53 11.11
N ILE A 3 10.95 -3.81 12.18
CA ILE A 3 10.24 -2.84 13.01
C ILE A 3 11.33 -2.10 13.81
N PHE A 4 11.68 -0.88 13.37
CA PHE A 4 12.60 0.10 13.98
C PHE A 4 14.04 -0.36 14.27
N SER A 5 14.91 -0.31 13.27
CA SER A 5 16.37 -0.26 13.50
C SER A 5 16.71 0.98 14.32
N ASN A 6 17.57 0.84 15.34
CA ASN A 6 18.12 1.97 16.07
C ASN A 6 19.48 2.44 15.50
N GLU A 7 19.81 1.99 14.29
CA GLU A 7 21.06 2.30 13.59
C GLU A 7 20.75 2.96 12.24
N CYS A 8 21.56 3.96 11.88
CA CYS A 8 21.50 4.60 10.58
C CYS A 8 21.93 3.61 9.49
N VAL A 9 21.08 3.42 8.48
CA VAL A 9 21.35 2.47 7.39
C VAL A 9 22.53 2.85 6.50
N ILE A 10 22.93 4.13 6.48
CA ILE A 10 24.08 4.62 5.70
C ILE A 10 25.40 4.36 6.45
N CYS A 11 25.51 4.78 7.71
CA CYS A 11 26.78 4.74 8.44
C CYS A 11 26.92 3.59 9.46
N GLY A 12 25.84 2.85 9.72
CA GLY A 12 25.78 1.75 10.69
C GLY A 12 25.89 2.17 12.15
N LYS A 13 25.93 3.47 12.47
CA LYS A 13 26.01 3.96 13.85
C LYS A 13 24.62 4.03 14.48
N LYS A 14 24.56 3.72 15.77
CA LYS A 14 23.34 3.89 16.59
C LYS A 14 22.95 5.35 16.71
N PHE A 15 21.65 5.63 16.66
CA PHE A 15 21.12 6.96 16.97
C PHE A 15 21.31 7.27 18.45
N LYS A 16 21.85 8.44 18.75
CA LYS A 16 21.86 8.98 20.12
C LYS A 16 20.55 9.70 20.39
N LYS A 17 20.20 9.82 21.68
CA LYS A 17 19.03 10.59 22.11
C LYS A 17 19.15 12.03 21.60
N GLY A 18 18.15 12.47 20.83
CA GLY A 18 18.10 13.82 20.25
C GLY A 18 18.88 13.97 18.94
N GLU A 19 19.54 12.92 18.42
CA GLU A 19 20.07 12.96 17.06
C GLU A 19 18.93 12.98 16.04
N LEU A 20 19.16 13.74 14.98
CA LEU A 20 18.18 13.99 13.93
C LEU A 20 18.29 12.89 12.88
N TYR A 21 17.15 12.34 12.52
CA TYR A 21 17.06 11.31 11.50
C TYR A 21 15.80 11.48 10.68
N LEU A 22 15.83 10.92 9.47
CA LEU A 22 14.71 10.83 8.56
C LEU A 22 14.49 9.37 8.20
N SER A 23 13.22 9.00 8.00
CA SER A 23 12.82 7.77 7.33
C SER A 23 11.82 8.15 6.25
N THR A 24 11.95 7.52 5.08
CA THR A 24 10.89 7.59 4.07
C THR A 24 9.71 6.71 4.47
N SER A 25 8.61 6.80 3.71
CA SER A 25 7.44 5.94 3.87
C SER A 25 7.11 5.31 2.51
N GLY A 26 7.01 4.00 2.49
CA GLY A 26 6.85 3.21 1.27
C GLY A 26 8.19 2.87 0.61
N CYS A 27 8.11 2.07 -0.44
CA CYS A 27 9.29 1.57 -1.14
C CYS A 27 9.27 2.07 -2.59
N ALA A 28 10.16 3.01 -2.92
CA ALA A 28 10.29 3.57 -4.27
C ALA A 28 11.08 2.66 -5.23
N PHE A 29 11.74 1.63 -4.70
CA PHE A 29 12.59 0.73 -5.45
C PHE A 29 12.09 -0.72 -5.37
N PRO A 30 12.31 -1.54 -6.40
CA PRO A 30 12.10 -3.00 -6.31
C PRO A 30 13.21 -3.65 -5.48
N GLN A 31 13.00 -4.88 -4.99
CA GLN A 31 13.91 -5.54 -4.02
C GLN A 31 15.33 -5.75 -4.56
N GLU A 32 15.45 -5.92 -5.87
CA GLU A 32 16.70 -6.18 -6.59
C GLU A 32 17.55 -4.91 -6.72
N HIS A 33 16.96 -3.73 -6.50
CA HIS A 33 17.65 -2.46 -6.62
C HIS A 33 18.61 -2.25 -5.45
N ARG A 34 19.82 -1.74 -5.73
CA ARG A 34 20.86 -1.49 -4.70
C ARG A 34 20.40 -0.55 -3.58
N LEU A 35 19.46 0.34 -3.89
CA LEU A 35 18.93 1.33 -2.96
C LEU A 35 17.71 0.85 -2.16
N TRP A 36 17.16 -0.33 -2.48
CA TRP A 36 15.97 -0.87 -1.81
C TRP A 36 16.11 -0.95 -0.29
N LYS A 37 17.29 -1.39 0.19
CA LYS A 37 17.58 -1.53 1.61
C LYS A 37 17.53 -0.22 2.42
N TYR A 38 17.51 0.92 1.74
CA TYR A 38 17.40 2.25 2.36
C TYR A 38 15.95 2.75 2.44
N CYS A 39 15.01 2.12 1.72
CA CYS A 39 13.59 2.43 1.84
C CYS A 39 13.07 2.13 3.24
N ASP A 40 12.27 3.04 3.80
CA ASP A 40 11.71 2.97 5.16
C ASP A 40 12.75 2.82 6.29
N ALA A 41 14.04 2.95 5.96
CA ALA A 41 15.12 2.80 6.91
C ALA A 41 15.52 4.16 7.49
N PRO A 42 15.81 4.24 8.80
CA PRO A 42 16.19 5.49 9.41
C PRO A 42 17.61 5.90 9.01
N MET A 43 17.79 7.18 8.70
CA MET A 43 19.04 7.77 8.21
C MET A 43 19.36 9.04 8.99
N HIS A 44 20.59 9.22 9.49
CA HIS A 44 21.03 10.52 10.00
C HIS A 44 20.97 11.55 8.88
N LEU A 45 20.45 12.75 9.16
CA LEU A 45 20.33 13.80 8.15
C LEU A 45 21.70 14.22 7.57
N LEU A 46 22.74 14.28 8.40
CA LEU A 46 24.12 14.55 7.93
C LEU A 46 24.69 13.44 7.04
N CYS A 47 24.30 12.18 7.31
CA CYS A 47 24.70 11.07 6.43
C CYS A 47 23.98 11.17 5.09
N LEU A 48 22.70 11.53 5.10
CA LEU A 48 21.91 11.75 3.88
C LEU A 48 22.47 12.89 3.04
N GLU A 49 22.85 14.02 3.66
CA GLU A 49 23.43 15.18 2.97
C GLU A 49 24.69 14.80 2.17
N SER A 50 25.58 14.02 2.77
CA SER A 50 26.86 13.60 2.18
C SER A 50 26.79 12.30 1.38
N TRP A 51 25.61 11.69 1.25
CA TRP A 51 25.46 10.39 0.59
C TRP A 51 25.44 10.58 -0.94
N PRO A 52 26.38 9.96 -1.69
CA PRO A 52 26.43 10.14 -3.15
C PRO A 52 25.16 9.69 -3.89
N ASP A 53 24.39 8.78 -3.31
CA ASP A 53 23.14 8.28 -3.93
C ASP A 53 21.90 9.08 -3.50
N ARG A 54 22.06 10.19 -2.76
CA ARG A 54 20.94 11.02 -2.26
C ARG A 54 20.00 11.45 -3.38
N GLU A 55 20.55 11.95 -4.49
CA GLU A 55 19.74 12.47 -5.59
C GLU A 55 18.92 11.37 -6.25
N GLU A 56 19.55 10.24 -6.63
CA GLU A 56 18.85 9.07 -7.21
C GLU A 56 17.78 8.52 -6.25
N PHE A 57 18.12 8.43 -4.95
CA PHE A 57 17.18 7.97 -3.93
C PHE A 57 15.98 8.91 -3.80
N SER A 58 16.22 10.22 -3.78
CA SER A 58 15.17 11.24 -3.59
C SER A 58 14.28 11.35 -4.82
N GLU A 59 14.87 11.31 -6.02
CA GLU A 59 14.15 11.38 -7.28
C GLU A 59 13.16 10.23 -7.42
N ALA A 60 13.53 9.01 -7.03
CA ALA A 60 12.62 7.87 -7.07
C ALA A 60 11.36 8.09 -6.19
N TYR A 61 11.53 8.64 -4.98
CA TYR A 61 10.39 8.98 -4.12
C TYR A 61 9.58 10.17 -4.65
N TYR A 62 10.24 11.16 -5.26
CA TYR A 62 9.59 12.29 -5.91
C TYR A 62 8.69 11.81 -7.06
N VAL A 63 9.22 10.98 -7.97
CA VAL A 63 8.49 10.41 -9.10
C VAL A 63 7.36 9.51 -8.63
N GLN A 64 7.62 8.56 -7.72
CA GLN A 64 6.59 7.69 -7.15
C GLN A 64 5.44 8.50 -6.56
N ARG A 65 5.75 9.55 -5.79
CA ARG A 65 4.73 10.39 -5.18
C ARG A 65 3.96 11.19 -6.23
N ARG A 66 4.64 11.73 -7.24
CA ARG A 66 4.01 12.49 -8.32
C ARG A 66 3.05 11.63 -9.14
N GLU A 67 3.43 10.39 -9.43
CA GLU A 67 2.56 9.39 -10.09
C GLU A 67 1.37 9.03 -9.20
N GLN A 68 1.59 8.91 -7.89
CA GLN A 68 0.50 8.69 -6.94
C GLN A 68 -0.55 9.82 -6.97
N TYR A 69 -0.14 11.07 -7.20
CA TYR A 69 -1.09 12.18 -7.37
C TYR A 69 -1.99 11.98 -8.58
N ASP A 70 -1.43 11.54 -9.71
CA ASP A 70 -2.23 11.26 -10.91
C ASP A 70 -3.18 10.07 -10.69
N LEU A 71 -2.68 8.99 -10.07
CA LEU A 71 -3.45 7.77 -9.80
C LEU A 71 -4.59 7.99 -8.80
N GLU A 72 -4.35 8.77 -7.74
CA GLU A 72 -5.36 9.04 -6.71
C GLU A 72 -6.24 10.25 -7.05
N GLY A 73 -6.00 10.90 -8.20
CA GLY A 73 -6.73 12.09 -8.62
C GLY A 73 -6.54 13.27 -7.66
N PHE A 74 -5.39 13.33 -7.00
CA PHE A 74 -5.05 14.43 -6.10
C PHE A 74 -4.67 15.68 -6.89
N LEU A 75 -4.85 16.84 -6.27
CA LEU A 75 -4.65 18.11 -6.96
C LEU A 75 -3.19 18.56 -6.85
N ILE A 76 -2.51 18.69 -8.00
CA ILE A 76 -1.25 19.43 -8.11
C ILE A 76 -1.59 20.93 -8.22
N LEU A 77 -1.13 21.72 -7.26
CA LEU A 77 -1.36 23.17 -7.19
C LEU A 77 -0.36 23.93 -8.08
N ALA A 78 0.90 23.52 -8.07
CA ALA A 78 1.98 24.05 -8.91
C ALA A 78 3.10 23.02 -9.07
N GLU A 79 3.83 23.12 -10.18
CA GLU A 79 4.93 22.21 -10.51
C GLU A 79 6.02 22.96 -11.30
N ARG A 80 7.28 22.61 -11.02
CA ARG A 80 8.50 23.04 -11.72
C ARG A 80 9.38 21.83 -12.00
N ASP A 81 10.52 22.06 -12.64
CA ASP A 81 11.45 21.00 -13.05
C ASP A 81 12.02 20.20 -11.87
N ASP A 82 12.04 20.74 -10.65
CA ASP A 82 12.72 20.15 -9.48
C ASP A 82 11.88 20.16 -8.20
N TRP A 83 10.62 20.62 -8.26
CA TRP A 83 9.70 20.58 -7.13
C TRP A 83 8.23 20.56 -7.59
N PHE A 84 7.33 20.07 -6.74
CA PHE A 84 5.89 20.28 -6.92
C PHE A 84 5.20 20.55 -5.59
N VAL A 85 4.04 21.20 -5.66
CA VAL A 85 3.15 21.42 -4.53
C VAL A 85 1.82 20.72 -4.81
N GLY A 86 1.44 19.83 -3.90
CA GLY A 86 0.24 19.03 -4.01
C GLY A 86 -0.70 19.23 -2.83
N PHE A 87 -2.00 19.14 -3.09
CA PHE A 87 -3.03 19.09 -2.05
C PHE A 87 -3.48 17.64 -1.82
N ILE A 88 -3.42 17.19 -0.57
CA ILE A 88 -3.89 15.87 -0.16
C ILE A 88 -5.31 16.05 0.43
N PRO A 89 -6.35 15.49 -0.21
CA PRO A 89 -7.69 15.56 0.34
C PRO A 89 -7.78 14.77 1.65
N PRO A 90 -8.69 15.16 2.57
CA PRO A 90 -8.82 14.52 3.87
C PRO A 90 -9.11 13.02 3.77
N GLY A 91 -9.73 12.53 2.69
CA GLY A 91 -10.19 11.15 2.44
C GLY A 91 -9.51 10.03 3.26
N ARG A 92 -8.37 9.49 2.80
CA ARG A 92 -7.70 8.35 3.49
C ARG A 92 -7.15 8.69 4.88
N TYR A 93 -7.02 9.97 5.19
CA TYR A 93 -6.57 10.49 6.48
C TYR A 93 -7.74 10.93 7.37
N MET A 94 -8.99 10.72 6.94
CA MET A 94 -10.19 11.05 7.70
C MET A 94 -10.20 10.24 9.01
N GLY A 95 -9.93 10.93 10.11
CA GLY A 95 -9.81 10.35 11.44
C GLY A 95 -8.46 10.59 12.11
N ILE A 96 -7.43 11.01 11.35
CA ILE A 96 -6.19 11.53 11.92
C ILE A 96 -6.36 13.02 12.11
N LYS A 97 -6.68 13.43 13.34
CA LYS A 97 -6.81 14.83 13.72
C LYS A 97 -5.55 15.61 13.31
N GLY A 98 -5.72 16.67 12.53
CA GLY A 98 -4.64 17.53 12.03
C GLY A 98 -4.12 17.17 10.64
N ALA A 99 -4.56 16.06 10.04
CA ALA A 99 -4.25 15.69 8.66
C ALA A 99 -5.31 16.16 7.66
N GLU A 100 -6.25 16.99 8.11
CA GLU A 100 -7.24 17.62 7.24
C GLU A 100 -6.56 18.71 6.39
N ASP A 101 -6.81 18.71 5.09
CA ASP A 101 -6.44 19.77 4.14
C ASP A 101 -4.93 20.08 4.08
N LEU A 102 -4.12 19.03 3.98
CA LEU A 102 -2.66 19.17 3.88
C LEU A 102 -2.22 19.61 2.48
N VAL A 103 -1.31 20.57 2.46
CA VAL A 103 -0.53 20.97 1.28
C VAL A 103 0.89 20.47 1.49
N GLU A 104 1.39 19.63 0.59
CA GLU A 104 2.76 19.12 0.61
C GLU A 104 3.62 19.78 -0.45
N ILE A 105 4.88 20.06 -0.10
CA ILE A 105 5.93 20.46 -1.03
C ILE A 105 6.93 19.30 -1.12
N ARG A 106 7.15 18.82 -2.34
CA ARG A 106 8.14 17.78 -2.65
C ARG A 106 9.28 18.40 -3.44
N ILE A 107 10.51 18.11 -3.03
CA ILE A 107 11.73 18.61 -3.64
C ILE A 107 12.44 17.40 -4.25
N ARG A 108 12.80 17.45 -5.54
CA ARG A 108 13.27 16.26 -6.27
C ARG A 108 14.57 15.69 -5.69
N ASP A 109 15.48 16.55 -5.26
CA ASP A 109 16.82 16.18 -4.78
C ASP A 109 16.88 15.86 -3.27
N TRP A 110 15.73 15.91 -2.58
CA TRP A 110 15.64 15.59 -1.15
C TRP A 110 14.42 14.72 -0.80
N PRO A 111 14.57 13.68 0.05
CA PRO A 111 13.48 12.75 0.31
C PRO A 111 12.54 13.22 1.43
N PHE A 112 12.81 14.39 2.05
CA PHE A 112 11.90 14.99 3.02
C PHE A 112 10.73 15.68 2.33
N VAL A 113 9.72 16.01 3.13
CA VAL A 113 8.50 16.63 2.66
C VAL A 113 8.15 17.76 3.61
N LEU A 114 7.81 18.91 3.07
CA LEU A 114 7.34 20.03 3.85
C LEU A 114 5.81 20.03 3.78
N TYR A 115 5.13 20.03 4.92
CA TYR A 115 3.67 20.02 4.98
C TYR A 115 3.16 21.26 5.69
N GLY A 116 2.17 21.92 5.12
CA GLY A 116 1.38 22.96 5.76
C GLY A 116 -0.11 22.64 5.64
N LYS A 117 -0.95 23.40 6.34
CA LYS A 117 -2.41 23.33 6.15
C LYS A 117 -2.84 24.36 5.12
N ALA A 118 -3.80 24.02 4.26
CA ALA A 118 -4.34 24.93 3.24
C ALA A 118 -4.80 26.26 3.85
N GLY A 119 -5.55 26.22 4.97
CA GLY A 119 -6.03 27.43 5.66
C GLY A 119 -4.93 28.27 6.33
N GLN A 120 -3.72 27.71 6.51
CA GLN A 120 -2.57 28.39 7.13
C GLN A 120 -1.42 28.57 6.14
N TRP A 121 -1.68 28.41 4.83
CA TRP A 121 -0.65 28.39 3.81
C TRP A 121 0.21 29.67 3.77
N THR A 122 -0.41 30.85 3.83
CA THR A 122 0.31 32.12 3.84
C THR A 122 1.24 32.24 5.06
N GLU A 123 0.81 31.79 6.23
CA GLU A 123 1.64 31.78 7.45
C GLU A 123 2.80 30.78 7.30
N PHE A 124 2.51 29.60 6.76
CA PHE A 124 3.51 28.57 6.48
C PHE A 124 4.61 29.11 5.56
N ILE A 125 4.27 29.71 4.41
CA ILE A 125 5.24 30.28 3.46
C ILE A 125 6.06 31.43 4.07
N ASN A 126 5.46 32.22 4.97
CA ASN A 126 6.13 33.34 5.66
C ASN A 126 7.02 32.90 6.84
N GLY A 127 7.40 31.62 6.90
CA GLY A 127 8.38 31.09 7.84
C GLY A 127 7.81 30.11 8.87
N GLY A 128 6.48 29.90 8.91
CA GLY A 128 5.87 28.91 9.80
C GLY A 128 6.40 27.49 9.59
N TRP A 129 6.83 27.16 8.36
CA TRP A 129 7.41 25.86 8.03
C TRP A 129 8.67 25.48 8.83
N LEU A 130 9.39 26.46 9.38
CA LEU A 130 10.59 26.23 10.19
C LEU A 130 10.26 25.61 11.56
N GLU A 131 9.10 25.92 12.11
CA GLU A 131 8.66 25.40 13.41
C GLU A 131 8.37 23.90 13.34
N ASP A 132 7.82 23.45 12.22
CA ASP A 132 7.49 22.05 11.95
C ASP A 132 8.68 21.24 11.42
N ASN A 133 9.73 21.91 10.94
CA ASN A 133 10.93 21.28 10.38
C ASN A 133 12.23 21.77 11.05
N PRO A 134 12.33 21.78 12.39
CA PRO A 134 13.48 22.35 13.11
C PRO A 134 14.76 21.51 12.96
N PHE A 135 14.69 20.43 12.19
CA PHE A 135 15.70 19.38 12.15
C PHE A 135 16.43 19.29 10.82
N LEU A 136 16.12 20.12 9.82
CA LEU A 136 16.86 20.08 8.55
C LEU A 136 18.34 20.41 8.79
N SER A 137 19.22 19.72 8.08
CA SER A 137 20.64 20.07 8.03
C SER A 137 20.84 21.39 7.27
N GLU A 138 22.04 21.96 7.30
CA GLU A 138 22.30 23.27 6.70
C GLU A 138 21.99 23.28 5.19
N GLU A 139 22.46 22.28 4.43
CA GLU A 139 22.19 22.18 2.99
C GLU A 139 20.70 21.94 2.71
N ALA A 140 20.07 21.04 3.46
CA ALA A 140 18.64 20.75 3.35
C ALA A 140 17.78 22.00 3.65
N LEU A 141 18.16 22.78 4.65
CA LEU A 141 17.49 24.02 5.04
C LEU A 141 17.65 25.11 3.97
N GLN A 142 18.86 25.27 3.43
CA GLN A 142 19.12 26.22 2.33
C GLN A 142 18.28 25.85 1.10
N ARG A 143 18.23 24.56 0.75
CA ARG A 143 17.46 24.07 -0.37
C ARG A 143 15.95 24.24 -0.16
N ALA A 144 15.43 23.85 1.01
CA ALA A 144 14.04 24.07 1.38
C ALA A 144 13.65 25.55 1.34
N SER A 145 14.52 26.44 1.85
CA SER A 145 14.28 27.89 1.84
C SER A 145 14.21 28.46 0.43
N ALA A 146 15.07 28.00 -0.48
CA ALA A 146 15.03 28.40 -1.88
C ALA A 146 13.72 27.97 -2.55
N VAL A 147 13.30 26.71 -2.38
CA VAL A 147 12.04 26.20 -2.94
C VAL A 147 10.83 26.93 -2.33
N ILE A 148 10.78 27.13 -1.01
CA ILE A 148 9.68 27.85 -0.34
C ILE A 148 9.52 29.26 -0.92
N LYS A 149 10.63 29.96 -1.19
CA LYS A 149 10.59 31.27 -1.80
C LYS A 149 9.96 31.23 -3.20
N GLU A 150 10.40 30.32 -4.05
CA GLU A 150 9.83 30.14 -5.40
C GLU A 150 8.35 29.75 -5.37
N VAL A 151 7.99 28.86 -4.44
CA VAL A 151 6.61 28.45 -4.20
C VAL A 151 5.74 29.65 -3.82
N GLY A 152 6.24 30.53 -2.94
CA GLY A 152 5.55 31.76 -2.53
C GLY A 152 5.40 32.81 -3.65
N GLU A 153 6.21 32.72 -4.71
CA GLU A 153 6.07 33.57 -5.91
C GLU A 153 5.02 33.03 -6.90
N VAL A 154 4.70 31.73 -6.85
CA VAL A 154 3.82 31.05 -7.82
C VAL A 154 2.43 30.77 -7.25
N LEU A 155 2.35 30.35 -5.99
CA LEU A 155 1.08 29.98 -5.37
C LEU A 155 0.37 31.17 -4.73
N PRO A 156 -0.98 31.18 -4.75
CA PRO A 156 -1.75 32.24 -4.14
C PRO A 156 -1.81 32.09 -2.61
N ASP A 157 -2.54 32.99 -1.95
CA ASP A 157 -2.76 32.97 -0.51
C ASP A 157 -3.65 31.80 -0.04
N SER A 158 -3.73 31.64 1.30
CA SER A 158 -4.55 30.61 1.94
C SER A 158 -6.02 30.62 1.48
N GLU A 159 -6.63 31.81 1.36
CA GLU A 159 -8.05 31.93 0.99
C GLU A 159 -8.28 31.37 -0.40
N THR A 160 -7.43 31.77 -1.36
CA THR A 160 -7.50 31.28 -2.74
C THR A 160 -7.23 29.77 -2.82
N ILE A 161 -6.28 29.22 -2.06
CA ILE A 161 -6.03 27.77 -2.05
C ILE A 161 -7.24 27.02 -1.50
N VAL A 162 -7.83 27.48 -0.39
CA VAL A 162 -9.03 26.87 0.19
C VAL A 162 -10.21 26.91 -0.79
N ASP A 163 -10.38 28.03 -1.51
CA ASP A 163 -11.41 28.17 -2.55
C ASP A 163 -11.16 27.25 -3.75
N LEU A 164 -9.91 27.15 -4.21
CA LEU A 164 -9.53 26.25 -5.30
C LEU A 164 -9.82 24.78 -4.94
N VAL A 165 -9.42 24.36 -3.73
CA VAL A 165 -9.66 23.02 -3.21
C VAL A 165 -11.16 22.74 -3.09
N SER A 166 -11.92 23.69 -2.55
CA SER A 166 -13.36 23.56 -2.34
C SER A 166 -14.13 23.50 -3.67
N SER A 167 -13.75 24.34 -4.64
CA SER A 167 -14.43 24.45 -5.94
C SER A 167 -14.11 23.30 -6.90
N LYS A 168 -12.93 22.69 -6.81
CA LYS A 168 -12.53 21.52 -7.61
C LYS A 168 -13.26 20.23 -7.19
N GLY A 169 -14.18 20.29 -6.23
CA GLY A 169 -14.97 19.12 -5.85
C GLY A 169 -14.21 18.14 -4.95
N CYS A 170 -13.09 18.56 -4.34
CA CYS A 170 -12.52 17.85 -3.19
C CYS A 170 -13.43 17.91 -1.95
N SER A 171 -14.54 18.66 -2.02
CA SER A 171 -15.69 18.49 -1.13
C SER A 171 -16.23 17.06 -1.30
N GLY A 172 -15.92 16.17 -0.37
CA GLY A 172 -16.15 14.73 -0.40
C GLY A 172 -17.58 14.23 -0.66
N ASN A 173 -18.14 14.47 -1.85
CA ASN A 173 -19.53 14.13 -2.13
C ASN A 173 -19.84 13.64 -3.55
N GLN A 174 -19.01 13.87 -4.58
CA GLN A 174 -19.38 13.47 -5.95
C GLN A 174 -18.62 12.26 -6.52
N VAL A 175 -17.34 12.06 -6.15
CA VAL A 175 -16.58 10.83 -6.50
C VAL A 175 -16.53 9.85 -5.32
N GLU A 176 -16.66 10.36 -4.09
CA GLU A 176 -16.49 9.59 -2.85
C GLU A 176 -17.65 8.63 -2.51
N ARG A 177 -18.87 8.83 -3.08
CA ARG A 177 -20.03 8.00 -2.71
C ARG A 177 -20.18 6.69 -3.47
N SER A 178 -19.64 6.56 -4.69
CA SER A 178 -19.73 5.29 -5.43
C SER A 178 -18.53 4.41 -5.07
N PHE A 179 -17.32 4.82 -5.45
CA PHE A 179 -16.17 3.94 -5.37
C PHE A 179 -15.62 3.75 -3.95
N LEU A 180 -15.55 4.80 -3.13
CA LEU A 180 -15.04 4.70 -1.76
C LEU A 180 -16.06 4.03 -0.84
N SER A 181 -17.36 4.24 -1.05
CA SER A 181 -18.40 3.52 -0.29
C SER A 181 -18.46 2.05 -0.67
N GLU A 182 -18.29 1.70 -1.95
CA GLU A 182 -18.20 0.30 -2.40
C GLU A 182 -16.90 -0.36 -1.93
N ALA A 183 -15.75 0.33 -2.01
CA ALA A 183 -14.47 -0.17 -1.52
C ALA A 183 -14.45 -0.31 0.01
N MET A 184 -15.03 0.64 0.76
CA MET A 184 -15.15 0.54 2.22
C MET A 184 -16.23 -0.44 2.66
N ALA A 185 -17.34 -0.58 1.94
CA ALA A 185 -18.32 -1.63 2.18
C ALA A 185 -17.73 -3.00 1.87
N THR A 186 -16.93 -3.13 0.82
CA THR A 186 -16.21 -4.35 0.45
C THR A 186 -15.13 -4.66 1.49
N LYS A 187 -14.35 -3.67 1.93
CA LYS A 187 -13.34 -3.84 3.00
C LYS A 187 -13.98 -4.16 4.36
N ARG A 188 -15.13 -3.56 4.69
CA ARG A 188 -15.90 -3.88 5.89
C ARG A 188 -16.47 -5.30 5.80
N LYS A 189 -17.05 -5.67 4.65
CA LYS A 189 -17.48 -7.05 4.38
C LYS A 189 -16.31 -8.03 4.48
N ILE A 190 -15.15 -7.74 3.90
CA ILE A 190 -13.93 -8.57 4.00
C ILE A 190 -13.46 -8.67 5.47
N SER A 191 -13.55 -7.59 6.24
CA SER A 191 -13.16 -7.59 7.66
C SER A 191 -14.15 -8.36 8.55
N GLU A 192 -15.45 -8.22 8.29
CA GLU A 192 -16.52 -8.98 8.95
C GLU A 192 -16.48 -10.46 8.56
N LEU A 193 -16.21 -10.76 7.28
CA LEU A 193 -15.91 -12.10 6.76
C LEU A 193 -14.72 -12.69 7.49
N SER A 194 -13.63 -11.94 7.57
CA SER A 194 -12.39 -12.38 8.18
C SER A 194 -12.62 -12.67 9.66
N ALA A 195 -13.30 -11.78 10.39
CA ALA A 195 -13.62 -11.99 11.80
C ALA A 195 -14.49 -13.24 12.02
N SER A 196 -15.48 -13.49 11.16
CA SER A 196 -16.34 -14.68 11.22
C SER A 196 -15.58 -15.97 10.89
N ILE A 197 -14.72 -15.94 9.87
CA ILE A 197 -13.82 -17.05 9.51
C ILE A 197 -12.83 -17.32 10.65
N PHE A 198 -12.23 -16.28 11.24
CA PHE A 198 -11.33 -16.40 12.38
C PHE A 198 -12.02 -16.98 13.62
N GLN A 199 -13.28 -16.61 13.88
CA GLN A 199 -14.04 -17.18 14.99
C GLN A 199 -14.31 -18.68 14.78
N VAL A 200 -14.73 -19.08 13.57
CA VAL A 200 -14.94 -20.48 13.21
C VAL A 200 -13.63 -21.28 13.31
N LEU A 201 -12.51 -20.71 12.86
CA LEU A 201 -11.19 -21.33 13.01
C LEU A 201 -10.75 -21.39 14.49
N ALA A 202 -10.95 -20.33 15.28
CA ALA A 202 -10.59 -20.29 16.69
C ALA A 202 -11.41 -21.25 17.58
N ASP A 203 -12.61 -21.62 17.14
CA ASP A 203 -13.46 -22.62 17.78
C ASP A 203 -13.15 -24.06 17.30
N ALA A 204 -12.63 -24.23 16.08
CA ALA A 204 -12.25 -25.52 15.51
C ALA A 204 -10.83 -25.98 15.88
N PHE A 205 -9.93 -25.07 16.28
CA PHE A 205 -8.53 -25.33 16.62
C PHE A 205 -8.22 -25.11 18.12
N SER A 206 -7.15 -25.74 18.61
CA SER A 206 -6.69 -25.72 20.03
C SER A 206 -6.55 -24.30 20.61
N PRO A 207 -6.71 -24.07 21.94
CA PRO A 207 -6.51 -22.77 22.60
C PRO A 207 -5.22 -22.03 22.22
N ASP A 208 -4.17 -22.73 21.81
CA ASP A 208 -2.86 -22.16 21.45
C ASP A 208 -2.88 -21.27 20.20
N LEU A 209 -3.84 -21.45 19.29
CA LEU A 209 -3.97 -20.63 18.07
C LEU A 209 -4.63 -19.26 18.33
N ARG A 210 -5.27 -19.06 19.49
CA ARG A 210 -5.83 -17.75 19.89
C ARG A 210 -4.76 -16.71 20.20
N ALA A 211 -3.52 -17.15 20.43
CA ALA A 211 -2.39 -16.25 20.73
C ALA A 211 -1.82 -15.55 19.48
N VAL A 212 -2.19 -15.97 18.28
CA VAL A 212 -1.59 -15.51 17.02
C VAL A 212 -2.56 -14.54 16.32
N GLY A 213 -2.62 -13.31 16.80
CA GLY A 213 -3.37 -12.22 16.19
C GLY A 213 -2.73 -11.75 14.88
N ILE A 214 -2.96 -12.48 13.78
CA ILE A 214 -2.42 -12.16 12.46
C ILE A 214 -3.55 -11.73 11.52
N LEU A 215 -3.33 -10.60 10.83
CA LEU A 215 -4.20 -10.01 9.80
C LEU A 215 -4.52 -11.01 8.66
N PRO A 216 -5.73 -10.93 8.04
CA PRO A 216 -6.21 -11.87 7.01
C PRO A 216 -5.27 -11.99 5.81
N GLU A 217 -4.64 -10.87 5.43
CA GLU A 217 -3.70 -10.79 4.32
C GLU A 217 -2.50 -11.71 4.51
N ARG A 218 -2.04 -11.91 5.75
CA ARG A 218 -0.90 -12.81 6.05
C ARG A 218 -1.31 -14.27 6.19
N PHE A 219 -2.57 -14.55 6.51
CA PHE A 219 -3.07 -15.92 6.68
C PHE A 219 -3.13 -16.65 5.33
N ALA A 220 -3.54 -15.98 4.26
CA ALA A 220 -3.54 -16.53 2.90
C ALA A 220 -2.13 -16.90 2.41
N TYR A 221 -1.12 -16.08 2.75
CA TYR A 221 0.29 -16.36 2.44
C TYR A 221 0.94 -17.41 3.37
N SER A 222 0.35 -17.70 4.54
CA SER A 222 0.94 -18.58 5.56
C SER A 222 0.29 -19.97 5.66
N LEU A 223 -0.53 -20.40 4.69
CA LEU A 223 -1.16 -21.74 4.66
C LEU A 223 -0.16 -22.88 4.40
N SER A 224 1.00 -22.86 5.07
CA SER A 224 1.87 -24.03 5.20
C SER A 224 1.21 -24.96 6.22
N VAL A 225 0.30 -25.80 5.75
CA VAL A 225 -0.27 -26.87 6.59
C VAL A 225 0.80 -27.96 6.68
N SER A 226 1.23 -28.31 7.89
CA SER A 226 2.14 -29.43 8.06
C SER A 226 1.50 -30.71 7.51
N PRO A 227 2.26 -31.70 7.02
CA PRO A 227 1.69 -32.97 6.57
C PRO A 227 0.81 -33.66 7.63
N GLU A 228 1.09 -33.39 8.90
CA GLU A 228 0.36 -33.93 10.06
C GLU A 228 -1.01 -33.26 10.26
N ASP A 229 -1.14 -31.98 9.87
CA ASP A 229 -2.37 -31.18 9.97
C ASP A 229 -3.26 -31.26 8.71
N GLU A 230 -2.75 -31.82 7.61
CA GLU A 230 -3.44 -31.91 6.32
C GLU A 230 -4.79 -32.64 6.37
N PRO A 231 -4.95 -33.77 7.08
CA PRO A 231 -6.26 -34.43 7.20
C PRO A 231 -7.30 -33.55 7.90
N ARG A 232 -6.88 -32.75 8.89
CA ARG A 232 -7.76 -31.86 9.64
C ARG A 232 -8.15 -30.63 8.83
N PHE A 233 -7.23 -30.10 8.04
CA PHE A 233 -7.53 -29.04 7.07
C PHE A 233 -8.55 -29.50 6.04
N LEU A 234 -8.37 -30.70 5.45
CA LEU A 234 -9.30 -31.24 4.45
C LEU A 234 -10.71 -31.46 5.03
N GLN A 235 -10.83 -31.90 6.28
CA GLN A 235 -12.13 -31.99 6.97
C GLN A 235 -12.81 -30.62 7.18
N VAL A 236 -12.04 -29.55 7.36
CA VAL A 236 -12.59 -28.18 7.45
C VAL A 236 -13.11 -27.72 6.09
N ILE A 237 -12.35 -27.96 5.02
CA ILE A 237 -12.79 -27.65 3.65
C ILE A 237 -14.04 -28.45 3.27
N GLU A 238 -14.06 -29.75 3.56
CA GLU A 238 -15.21 -30.61 3.33
C GLU A 238 -16.46 -30.11 4.07
N LYS A 239 -16.33 -29.73 5.34
CA LYS A 239 -17.43 -29.13 6.11
C LYS A 239 -17.90 -27.81 5.53
N LEU A 240 -16.99 -26.96 5.04
CA LEU A 240 -17.34 -25.68 4.41
C LEU A 240 -18.10 -25.89 3.08
N LEU A 241 -17.67 -26.85 2.27
CA LEU A 241 -18.34 -27.25 1.02
C LEU A 241 -19.73 -27.85 1.25
N LEU A 242 -19.90 -28.59 2.35
CA LEU A 242 -21.18 -29.22 2.72
C LEU A 242 -22.17 -28.27 3.40
N THR A 243 -21.79 -27.02 3.69
CA THR A 243 -22.77 -26.03 4.16
C THR A 243 -23.76 -25.67 3.04
N ASN A 244 -25.02 -25.43 3.40
CA ASN A 244 -26.07 -25.02 2.45
C ASN A 244 -26.06 -23.51 2.15
N GLU A 245 -25.13 -22.77 2.74
CA GLU A 245 -24.97 -21.35 2.53
C GLU A 245 -23.96 -21.13 1.39
N SER A 246 -24.31 -20.32 0.38
CA SER A 246 -23.43 -20.06 -0.79
C SER A 246 -22.03 -19.61 -0.35
N PHE A 247 -21.99 -18.90 0.78
CA PHE A 247 -20.81 -18.38 1.44
C PHE A 247 -19.77 -19.44 1.83
N GLY A 248 -20.19 -20.57 2.41
CA GLY A 248 -19.25 -21.62 2.84
C GLY A 248 -18.60 -22.33 1.66
N ARG A 249 -19.34 -22.48 0.55
CA ARG A 249 -18.82 -23.06 -0.69
C ARG A 249 -17.85 -22.13 -1.40
N GLU A 250 -18.19 -20.85 -1.52
CA GLU A 250 -17.33 -19.84 -2.15
C GLU A 250 -15.99 -19.69 -1.39
N ALA A 251 -16.03 -19.65 -0.05
CA ALA A 251 -14.81 -19.60 0.76
C ALA A 251 -13.94 -20.86 0.60
N ALA A 252 -14.55 -22.05 0.56
CA ALA A 252 -13.82 -23.30 0.33
C ALA A 252 -13.16 -23.36 -1.05
N LEU A 253 -13.85 -22.89 -2.10
CA LEU A 253 -13.31 -22.84 -3.47
C LEU A 253 -12.12 -21.88 -3.59
N VAL A 254 -12.19 -20.71 -2.95
CA VAL A 254 -11.07 -19.76 -2.91
C VAL A 254 -9.86 -20.37 -2.20
N ILE A 255 -10.07 -20.99 -1.03
CA ILE A 255 -8.99 -21.62 -0.27
C ILE A 255 -8.35 -22.78 -1.05
N LEU A 256 -9.16 -23.59 -1.74
CA LEU A 256 -8.68 -24.68 -2.60
C LEU A 256 -7.89 -24.15 -3.81
N ALA A 257 -8.35 -23.07 -4.45
CA ALA A 257 -7.65 -22.44 -5.57
C ALA A 257 -6.27 -21.92 -5.14
N PHE A 258 -6.18 -21.19 -4.02
CA PHE A 258 -4.90 -20.70 -3.50
C PHE A 258 -3.93 -21.84 -3.15
N ARG A 259 -4.43 -22.94 -2.55
CA ARG A 259 -3.61 -24.11 -2.22
C ARG A 259 -3.14 -24.86 -3.47
N TRP A 260 -4.00 -25.03 -4.46
CA TRP A 260 -3.66 -25.71 -5.72
C TRP A 260 -2.61 -24.95 -6.52
N VAL A 261 -2.76 -23.63 -6.62
CA VAL A 261 -1.77 -22.74 -7.25
C VAL A 261 -0.41 -22.96 -6.57
N ARG A 262 -0.34 -22.82 -5.25
CA ARG A 262 0.90 -23.02 -4.49
C ARG A 262 1.55 -24.39 -4.69
N LEU A 263 0.79 -25.49 -4.55
CA LEU A 263 1.32 -26.85 -4.71
C LEU A 263 1.84 -27.11 -6.13
N SER A 264 1.23 -26.49 -7.14
CA SER A 264 1.67 -26.58 -8.52
C SER A 264 3.02 -25.87 -8.75
N TYR A 265 3.27 -24.74 -8.05
CA TYR A 265 4.56 -24.06 -8.05
C TYR A 265 5.65 -24.85 -7.32
N GLU A 266 5.36 -25.36 -6.13
CA GLU A 266 6.31 -26.17 -5.34
C GLU A 266 6.76 -27.43 -6.09
N ARG A 267 5.85 -28.09 -6.83
CA ARG A 267 6.19 -29.27 -7.65
C ARG A 267 7.02 -28.95 -8.89
N LYS A 268 6.85 -27.76 -9.49
CA LYS A 268 7.55 -27.36 -10.71
C LYS A 268 8.88 -26.64 -10.45
N GLY A 269 9.22 -26.36 -9.19
CA GLY A 269 10.46 -25.66 -8.83
C GLY A 269 10.53 -24.23 -9.39
N LEU A 270 9.37 -23.62 -9.64
CA LEU A 270 9.26 -22.29 -10.23
C LEU A 270 9.41 -21.22 -9.13
N ASP A 271 10.15 -20.16 -9.44
CA ASP A 271 10.30 -18.96 -8.60
C ASP A 271 8.95 -18.21 -8.51
N GLN A 272 8.68 -17.61 -7.34
CA GLN A 272 7.46 -16.88 -6.99
C GLN A 272 7.21 -15.61 -7.82
N THR A 273 8.12 -15.25 -8.72
CA THR A 273 8.11 -13.99 -9.49
C THR A 273 7.45 -14.10 -10.88
N SER A 274 7.23 -15.30 -11.42
CA SER A 274 6.63 -15.49 -12.75
C SER A 274 5.17 -15.94 -12.66
N TRP A 275 4.24 -14.99 -12.65
CA TRP A 275 2.79 -15.25 -12.63
C TRP A 275 2.24 -15.44 -14.05
N GLU A 276 2.55 -16.57 -14.68
CA GLU A 276 1.77 -17.06 -15.84
C GLU A 276 0.91 -18.24 -15.39
N LEU A 277 -0.41 -18.07 -15.44
CA LEU A 277 -1.39 -19.07 -15.02
C LEU A 277 -1.50 -20.17 -16.09
N ILE A 278 -0.71 -21.23 -15.96
CA ILE A 278 -0.83 -22.41 -16.85
C ILE A 278 -1.75 -23.43 -16.18
N ILE A 279 -3.01 -23.49 -16.63
CA ILE A 279 -3.96 -24.56 -16.28
C ILE A 279 -3.85 -25.65 -17.35
N GLU A 280 -3.26 -26.79 -17.00
CA GLU A 280 -3.36 -28.00 -17.83
C GLU A 280 -4.50 -28.89 -17.33
N PRO A 281 -5.37 -29.43 -18.22
CA PRO A 281 -6.41 -30.36 -17.83
C PRO A 281 -5.78 -31.64 -17.28
N ASN A 282 -6.05 -31.95 -16.01
CA ASN A 282 -5.68 -33.23 -15.43
C ASN A 282 -6.76 -34.28 -15.76
N PRO A 283 -6.43 -35.42 -16.40
CA PRO A 283 -7.40 -36.44 -16.82
C PRO A 283 -8.02 -37.26 -15.67
N MET A 284 -7.89 -36.82 -14.42
CA MET A 284 -8.35 -37.53 -13.22
C MET A 284 -9.62 -36.96 -12.57
N PHE A 285 -10.26 -35.97 -13.19
CA PHE A 285 -11.41 -35.27 -12.61
C PHE A 285 -12.75 -35.83 -13.14
N GLU A 286 -13.70 -36.07 -12.24
CA GLU A 286 -15.03 -36.63 -12.53
C GLU A 286 -16.06 -35.53 -12.89
N ALA A 287 -17.29 -35.91 -13.26
CA ALA A 287 -18.31 -35.01 -13.83
C ALA A 287 -18.68 -33.77 -12.99
N ASP A 288 -18.43 -33.79 -11.67
CA ASP A 288 -18.65 -32.63 -10.79
C ASP A 288 -17.53 -31.57 -10.88
N ASP A 289 -16.35 -31.96 -11.37
CA ASP A 289 -15.22 -31.05 -11.58
C ASP A 289 -15.38 -30.21 -12.85
N GLU A 290 -16.19 -30.65 -13.81
CA GLU A 290 -16.55 -29.84 -14.99
C GLU A 290 -17.36 -28.61 -14.57
N LEU A 291 -18.23 -28.75 -13.56
CA LEU A 291 -18.99 -27.64 -13.00
C LEU A 291 -18.07 -26.66 -12.25
N ILE A 292 -17.12 -27.18 -11.47
CA ILE A 292 -16.12 -26.38 -10.75
C ILE A 292 -15.22 -25.64 -11.74
N CYS A 293 -14.74 -26.30 -12.80
CA CYS A 293 -13.96 -25.67 -13.86
C CYS A 293 -14.76 -24.57 -14.57
N LYS A 294 -16.04 -24.81 -14.87
CA LYS A 294 -16.93 -23.80 -15.46
C LYS A 294 -17.14 -22.60 -14.53
N GLN A 295 -17.30 -22.84 -13.23
CA GLN A 295 -17.45 -21.77 -12.23
C GLN A 295 -16.16 -20.97 -12.05
N LEU A 296 -14.99 -21.63 -12.05
CA LEU A 296 -13.70 -20.95 -12.00
C LEU A 296 -13.44 -20.14 -13.27
N ILE A 297 -13.72 -20.69 -14.45
CA ILE A 297 -13.58 -19.98 -15.73
C ILE A 297 -14.56 -18.79 -15.77
N SER A 298 -15.80 -18.96 -15.30
CA SER A 298 -16.76 -17.87 -15.21
C SER A 298 -16.29 -16.75 -14.27
N LEU A 299 -15.70 -17.10 -13.13
CA LEU A 299 -15.14 -16.12 -12.18
C LEU A 299 -13.94 -15.39 -12.80
N LEU A 300 -13.02 -16.12 -13.44
CA LEU A 300 -11.85 -15.53 -14.09
C LEU A 300 -12.26 -14.62 -15.26
N THR A 301 -13.30 -14.97 -16.01
CA THR A 301 -13.85 -14.16 -17.11
C THR A 301 -14.44 -12.85 -16.59
N VAL A 302 -15.23 -12.89 -15.50
CA VAL A 302 -15.75 -11.67 -14.86
C VAL A 302 -14.62 -10.76 -14.40
N LEU A 303 -13.56 -11.33 -13.80
CA LEU A 303 -12.39 -10.54 -13.40
C LEU A 303 -11.63 -9.94 -14.60
N CYS A 304 -11.66 -10.58 -15.76
CA CYS A 304 -11.10 -10.03 -17.00
C CYS A 304 -11.96 -8.90 -17.56
N ASP A 305 -13.29 -9.06 -17.57
CA ASP A 305 -14.23 -8.04 -18.06
C ASP A 305 -14.19 -6.76 -17.21
N GLU A 306 -13.92 -6.90 -15.91
CA GLU A 306 -13.72 -5.79 -14.97
C GLU A 306 -12.29 -5.20 -15.03
N GLY A 307 -11.43 -5.68 -15.93
CA GLY A 307 -10.06 -5.19 -16.14
C GLY A 307 -9.08 -5.56 -15.02
N LEU A 308 -9.44 -6.49 -14.14
CA LEU A 308 -8.60 -6.96 -13.02
C LEU A 308 -7.66 -8.11 -13.41
N LEU A 309 -7.90 -8.74 -14.56
CA LEU A 309 -7.07 -9.76 -15.19
C LEU A 309 -6.92 -9.42 -16.68
N ALA A 310 -5.73 -9.60 -17.25
CA ALA A 310 -5.55 -9.46 -18.69
C ALA A 310 -6.14 -10.67 -19.42
N GLU A 311 -6.74 -10.47 -20.59
CA GLU A 311 -7.35 -11.54 -21.39
C GLU A 311 -6.36 -12.65 -21.76
N SER A 312 -5.07 -12.32 -21.86
CA SER A 312 -3.98 -13.28 -22.06
C SER A 312 -3.76 -14.24 -20.88
N GLN A 313 -4.34 -13.95 -19.72
CA GLN A 313 -4.25 -14.74 -18.50
C GLN A 313 -5.48 -15.65 -18.31
N LEU A 314 -6.49 -15.56 -19.18
CA LEU A 314 -7.62 -16.48 -19.16
C LEU A 314 -7.19 -17.86 -19.68
N PRO A 315 -7.72 -18.95 -19.10
CA PRO A 315 -7.50 -20.29 -19.62
C PRO A 315 -8.06 -20.37 -21.05
N LYS A 316 -7.23 -20.74 -22.01
CA LYS A 316 -7.69 -21.01 -23.38
C LYS A 316 -8.45 -22.33 -23.38
N ALA A 317 -9.66 -22.31 -23.92
CA ALA A 317 -10.48 -23.52 -24.11
C ALA A 317 -9.78 -24.54 -25.02
#